data_AF-A0A7C6P4I8-F1
#
_entry.id   AF-A0A7C6P4I8-F1
#
_cell.length_a   1.000
_cell.length_b   1.000
_cell.length_c   1.000
_cell.angle_alpha   90.00
_cell.angle_beta   90.00
_cell.angle_gamma   90.00
#
_symmetry.space_group_name_H-M   'P 1'
#
loop_
_entity.id
_entity.type
_entity.pdbx_description
1 polymer ?
#
loop_
_entity_poly.entity_id
_entity_poly.type
_entity_poly.pdbx_seq_one_letter_code
_entity_poly.pdbx_strand_id
1 'polypeptide(L)'
;MDLMRAIKNFDICEAEKIIKEQLEHRPEDIQLWFKLSLAELQYPLKDYIGALKCVDEIYKLSRNNLDALILESGIKWHNRFIDDELFERLSKAKTGNKNKQAIIYYLQSLYYRVKEDIENQKICLEKSIMLCNEFVYPYEALGYILLSESKINESKKMFQNAFLNVKKVYQADDLFDFTDLDVYVEEFITGTTISELNYNFIRELAQDWKVAGY
;
A
#
# COMPACT_ATOMS: atom_id res chain seq x y z
N MET A 1 20.27 15.35 -15.13
CA MET A 1 19.25 16.17 -14.44
C MET A 1 19.44 15.99 -12.93
N ASP A 2 18.86 16.79 -12.02
CA ASP A 2 18.83 16.37 -10.59
C ASP A 2 17.58 15.51 -10.33
N LEU A 3 17.63 14.68 -9.27
CA LEU A 3 16.58 13.71 -8.98
C LEU A 3 15.21 14.38 -8.78
N MET A 4 15.16 15.50 -8.07
CA MET A 4 13.90 16.22 -7.81
C MET A 4 13.26 16.74 -9.10
N ARG A 5 14.08 17.19 -10.04
CA ARG A 5 13.62 17.64 -11.35
C ARG A 5 13.12 16.48 -12.21
N ALA A 6 13.78 15.31 -12.17
CA ALA A 6 13.30 14.11 -12.85
C ALA A 6 11.93 13.67 -12.28
N ILE A 7 11.79 13.65 -10.95
CA ILE A 7 10.54 13.33 -10.26
C ILE A 7 9.41 14.28 -10.67
N LYS A 8 9.65 15.60 -10.62
CA LYS A 8 8.66 16.63 -11.02
C LYS A 8 8.19 16.48 -12.46
N ASN A 9 9.07 16.03 -13.35
CA ASN A 9 8.76 15.84 -14.76
C ASN A 9 8.17 14.45 -15.06
N PHE A 10 7.99 13.59 -14.05
CA PHE A 10 7.64 12.19 -14.21
C PHE A 10 8.57 11.44 -15.17
N ASP A 11 9.85 11.85 -15.21
CA ASP A 11 10.89 11.20 -16.01
C ASP A 11 11.44 9.99 -15.23
N ILE A 12 10.70 8.89 -15.30
CA ILE A 12 10.96 7.67 -14.52
C ILE A 12 12.35 7.09 -14.84
N CYS A 13 12.74 7.04 -16.11
CA CYS A 13 14.00 6.45 -16.54
C CYS A 13 15.20 7.31 -16.09
N GLU A 14 15.10 8.64 -16.17
CA GLU A 14 16.16 9.52 -15.65
C GLU A 14 16.23 9.44 -14.11
N ALA A 15 15.08 9.37 -13.41
CA ALA A 15 15.06 9.21 -11.95
C ALA A 15 15.72 7.88 -11.52
N GLU A 16 15.32 6.76 -12.14
CA GLU A 16 15.91 5.44 -11.92
C GLU A 16 17.44 5.45 -12.14
N LYS A 17 17.89 6.01 -13.27
CA LYS A 17 19.31 6.14 -13.59
C LYS A 17 20.06 6.95 -12.53
N ILE A 18 19.56 8.12 -12.14
CA ILE A 18 20.18 8.96 -11.12
C ILE A 18 20.26 8.23 -9.78
N ILE A 19 19.22 7.48 -9.39
CA ILE A 19 19.24 6.72 -8.13
C ILE A 19 20.28 5.59 -8.20
N LYS A 20 20.38 4.86 -9.31
CA LYS A 20 21.41 3.82 -9.53
C LYS A 20 22.82 4.39 -9.42
N GLU A 21 23.10 5.52 -10.09
CA GLU A 21 24.40 6.21 -9.99
C GLU A 21 24.72 6.64 -8.54
N GLN A 22 23.71 7.07 -7.78
CA GLN A 22 23.91 7.42 -6.37
C GLN A 22 24.20 6.21 -5.48
N LEU A 23 23.60 5.06 -5.77
CA LEU A 23 23.81 3.80 -5.06
C LEU A 23 25.19 3.18 -5.33
N GLU A 24 25.80 3.44 -6.49
CA GLU A 24 27.19 3.03 -6.77
C GLU A 24 28.18 3.62 -5.75
N HIS A 25 27.89 4.81 -5.24
CA HIS A 25 28.73 5.51 -4.27
C HIS A 25 28.25 5.37 -2.82
N ARG A 26 26.96 5.01 -2.62
CA ARG A 26 26.31 4.90 -1.30
C ARG A 26 25.43 3.64 -1.23
N PRO A 27 26.01 2.44 -1.41
CA PRO A 27 25.22 1.20 -1.44
C PRO A 27 24.55 0.85 -0.11
N GLU A 28 24.96 1.47 0.99
CA GLU A 28 24.38 1.32 2.32
C GLU A 28 23.17 2.23 2.58
N ASP A 29 22.84 3.14 1.66
CA ASP A 29 21.72 4.08 1.81
C ASP A 29 20.38 3.39 1.53
N ILE A 30 19.74 2.93 2.61
CA ILE A 30 18.43 2.27 2.58
C ILE A 30 17.36 3.16 1.90
N GLN A 31 17.43 4.49 2.04
CA GLN A 31 16.44 5.38 1.44
C GLN A 31 16.55 5.40 -0.09
N LEU A 32 17.77 5.32 -0.63
CA LEU A 32 17.95 5.18 -2.07
C LEU A 32 17.44 3.84 -2.60
N TRP A 33 17.58 2.76 -1.84
CA TRP A 33 16.99 1.47 -2.21
C TRP A 33 15.46 1.48 -2.22
N PHE A 34 14.81 2.17 -1.27
CA PHE A 34 13.37 2.39 -1.31
C PHE A 34 12.96 3.19 -2.55
N LYS A 35 13.65 4.32 -2.80
CA LYS A 35 13.39 5.15 -3.98
C LYS A 35 13.54 4.37 -5.28
N LEU A 36 14.59 3.55 -5.40
CA LEU A 36 14.80 2.73 -6.57
C LEU A 36 13.70 1.67 -6.72
N SER A 37 13.38 0.96 -5.65
CA SER A 37 12.32 -0.06 -5.66
C SER A 37 11.00 0.52 -6.20
N LEU A 38 10.62 1.72 -5.72
CA LEU A 38 9.40 2.39 -6.14
C LEU A 38 9.47 2.94 -7.58
N ALA A 39 10.62 3.42 -8.03
CA ALA A 39 10.84 3.84 -9.42
C ALA A 39 10.68 2.66 -10.39
N GLU A 40 11.24 1.49 -10.06
CA GLU A 40 11.16 0.26 -10.87
C GLU A 40 9.69 -0.18 -11.09
N LEU A 41 8.78 0.11 -10.17
CA LEU A 41 7.34 -0.19 -10.31
C LEU A 41 6.62 0.70 -11.32
N GLN A 42 7.17 1.88 -11.65
CA GLN A 42 6.50 2.86 -12.50
C GLN A 42 6.58 2.51 -13.99
N TYR A 43 5.62 2.99 -14.78
CA TYR A 43 5.72 2.93 -16.25
C TYR A 43 6.77 3.95 -16.75
N PRO A 44 7.69 3.58 -17.67
CA PRO A 44 7.64 2.41 -18.53
C PRO A 44 8.34 1.15 -18.00
N LEU A 45 9.02 1.22 -16.85
CA LEU A 45 9.83 0.12 -16.32
C LEU A 45 8.97 -1.10 -15.94
N LYS A 46 8.02 -0.92 -15.02
CA LYS A 46 7.16 -1.99 -14.47
C LYS A 46 7.95 -3.26 -14.08
N ASP A 47 9.17 -3.10 -13.58
CA ASP A 47 10.06 -4.18 -13.20
C ASP A 47 9.81 -4.60 -11.75
N TYR A 48 8.77 -5.41 -11.55
CA TYR A 48 8.45 -5.99 -10.23
C TYR A 48 9.60 -6.84 -9.66
N ILE A 49 10.39 -7.48 -10.52
CA ILE A 49 11.52 -8.33 -10.08
C ILE A 49 12.66 -7.42 -9.59
N GLY A 50 12.98 -6.37 -10.34
CA GLY A 50 13.94 -5.33 -9.94
C GLY A 50 13.53 -4.64 -8.63
N ALA A 51 12.25 -4.30 -8.49
CA ALA A 51 11.72 -3.71 -7.27
C ALA A 51 11.92 -4.61 -6.04
N LEU A 52 11.63 -5.91 -6.16
CA LEU A 52 11.85 -6.89 -5.08
C LEU A 52 13.34 -7.14 -4.79
N LYS A 53 14.22 -7.09 -5.80
CA LYS A 53 15.67 -7.15 -5.56
C LYS A 53 16.16 -5.96 -4.73
N CYS A 54 15.62 -4.77 -4.95
CA CYS A 54 15.95 -3.61 -4.11
C CYS A 54 15.53 -3.84 -2.66
N VAL A 55 14.36 -4.46 -2.44
CA VAL A 55 13.89 -4.86 -1.11
C VAL A 55 14.84 -5.89 -0.47
N ASP A 56 15.35 -6.85 -1.23
CA ASP A 56 16.37 -7.81 -0.75
C ASP A 56 17.65 -7.10 -0.29
N GLU A 57 18.12 -6.09 -1.02
CA GLU A 57 19.27 -5.28 -0.59
C GLU A 57 19.00 -4.56 0.74
N ILE A 58 17.78 -4.04 0.93
CA ILE A 58 17.39 -3.43 2.23
C ILE A 58 17.45 -4.46 3.35
N TYR A 59 17.03 -5.72 3.12
CA TYR A 59 17.12 -6.75 4.16
C TYR A 59 18.55 -7.19 4.47
N LYS A 60 19.48 -7.12 3.51
CA LYS A 60 20.91 -7.36 3.79
C LYS A 60 21.47 -6.30 4.72
N LEU A 61 21.06 -5.05 4.56
CA LEU A 61 21.48 -3.92 5.39
C LEU A 61 20.74 -3.86 6.74
N SER A 62 19.46 -4.21 6.74
CA SER A 62 18.56 -4.14 7.88
C SER A 62 17.54 -5.28 7.84
N ARG A 63 17.92 -6.45 8.35
CA ARG A 63 17.16 -7.72 8.27
C ARG A 63 15.69 -7.64 8.70
N ASN A 64 15.38 -6.82 9.70
CA ASN A 64 14.02 -6.68 10.23
C ASN A 64 13.44 -5.29 9.92
N ASN A 65 13.79 -4.70 8.78
CA ASN A 65 13.25 -3.42 8.36
C ASN A 65 11.74 -3.55 8.11
N LEU A 66 10.95 -2.87 8.93
CA LEU A 66 9.49 -2.98 8.86
C LEU A 66 8.90 -2.29 7.63
N ASP A 67 9.55 -1.22 7.17
CA ASP A 67 9.12 -0.46 6.00
C ASP A 67 9.36 -1.26 4.71
N ALA A 68 10.46 -2.02 4.66
CA ALA A 68 10.71 -3.00 3.61
C ALA A 68 9.67 -4.12 3.61
N LEU A 69 9.24 -4.59 4.79
CA LEU A 69 8.22 -5.62 4.91
C LEU A 69 6.85 -5.14 4.42
N ILE A 70 6.51 -3.90 4.70
CA ILE A 70 5.29 -3.24 4.20
C ILE A 70 5.37 -3.08 2.68
N LEU A 71 6.49 -2.57 2.16
CA LEU A 71 6.69 -2.39 0.72
C LEU A 71 6.64 -3.72 -0.04
N GLU A 72 7.34 -4.75 0.44
CA GLU A 72 7.33 -6.10 -0.15
C GLU A 72 5.89 -6.63 -0.26
N SER A 73 5.12 -6.48 0.82
CA SER A 73 3.72 -6.91 0.88
C SER A 73 2.84 -6.14 -0.11
N GLY A 74 3.04 -4.83 -0.24
CA GLY A 74 2.37 -4.00 -1.26
C GLY A 74 2.69 -4.45 -2.68
N ILE A 75 3.98 -4.64 -2.99
CA ILE A 75 4.45 -5.08 -4.31
C ILE A 75 3.86 -6.44 -4.68
N LYS A 76 3.91 -7.42 -3.77
CA LYS A 76 3.36 -8.75 -4.06
C LYS A 76 1.82 -8.71 -4.14
N TRP A 77 1.16 -7.86 -3.36
CA TRP A 77 -0.29 -7.68 -3.43
C TRP A 77 -0.77 -7.06 -4.75
N HIS A 78 0.03 -6.23 -5.44
CA HIS A 78 -0.31 -5.78 -6.80
C HIS A 78 -0.51 -6.95 -7.77
N ASN A 79 0.14 -8.09 -7.51
CA ASN A 79 -0.04 -9.36 -8.24
C ASN A 79 -0.98 -10.35 -7.52
N ARG A 80 -1.77 -9.86 -6.56
CA ARG A 80 -2.71 -10.62 -5.71
C ARG A 80 -2.09 -11.82 -5.02
N PHE A 81 -0.85 -11.67 -4.59
CA PHE A 81 -0.08 -12.75 -3.98
C PHE A 81 0.57 -12.30 -2.69
N ILE A 82 0.34 -13.02 -1.59
CA ILE A 82 1.14 -12.94 -0.36
C ILE A 82 1.40 -14.38 0.03
N ASP A 83 2.66 -14.80 0.03
CA ASP A 83 3.04 -16.16 0.38
C ASP A 83 3.10 -16.38 1.90
N ASP A 84 3.13 -17.65 2.29
CA ASP A 84 3.13 -18.08 3.69
C ASP A 84 4.39 -17.59 4.44
N GLU A 85 5.52 -17.45 3.74
CA GLU A 85 6.77 -16.94 4.32
C GLU A 85 6.65 -15.44 4.68
N LEU A 86 6.14 -14.64 3.74
CA LEU A 86 5.88 -13.22 3.96
C LEU A 86 4.83 -13.01 5.05
N PHE A 87 3.78 -13.82 5.08
CA PHE A 87 2.79 -13.80 6.14
C PHE A 87 3.37 -14.14 7.52
N GLU A 88 4.26 -15.14 7.61
CA GLU A 88 4.93 -15.49 8.86
C GLU A 88 5.82 -14.33 9.37
N ARG A 89 6.48 -13.61 8.45
CA ARG A 89 7.27 -12.43 8.77
C ARG A 89 6.39 -11.27 9.24
N LEU A 90 5.25 -11.02 8.60
CA LEU A 90 4.22 -10.06 9.07
C LEU A 90 3.72 -10.42 10.47
N SER A 91 3.48 -11.71 10.74
CA SER A 91 2.97 -12.19 12.04
C SER A 91 3.98 -12.07 13.18
N LYS A 92 5.28 -12.10 12.87
CA LYS A 92 6.37 -11.90 13.83
C LYS A 92 6.81 -10.45 13.97
N ALA A 93 6.38 -9.56 13.09
CA ALA A 93 6.76 -8.17 13.11
C ALA A 93 6.31 -7.50 14.41
N LYS A 94 7.23 -6.78 15.05
CA LYS A 94 6.97 -6.06 16.30
C LYS A 94 7.21 -4.58 16.08
N THR A 95 6.24 -3.76 16.49
CA THR A 95 6.37 -2.31 16.45
C THR A 95 5.62 -1.66 17.61
N GLY A 96 6.21 -0.59 18.16
CA GLY A 96 5.51 0.27 19.13
C GLY A 96 4.61 1.32 18.45
N ASN A 97 4.68 1.44 17.13
CA ASN A 97 3.89 2.39 16.36
C ASN A 97 2.54 1.77 15.99
N LYS A 98 1.45 2.34 16.52
CA LYS A 98 0.08 1.86 16.28
C LYS A 98 -0.31 1.88 14.81
N ASN A 99 0.09 2.89 14.05
CA ASN A 99 -0.23 3.00 12.63
C ASN A 99 0.47 1.90 11.83
N LYS A 100 1.76 1.65 12.09
CA LYS A 100 2.47 0.53 11.45
C LYS A 100 1.87 -0.82 11.85
N GLN A 101 1.46 -0.99 13.12
CA GLN A 101 0.79 -2.22 13.55
C GLN A 101 -0.56 -2.41 12.85
N ALA A 102 -1.33 -1.34 12.66
CA ALA A 102 -2.59 -1.36 11.91
C ALA A 102 -2.36 -1.73 10.44
N ILE A 103 -1.31 -1.20 9.80
CA ILE A 103 -0.90 -1.59 8.44
C ILE A 103 -0.57 -3.08 8.38
N ILE A 104 0.22 -3.61 9.33
CA ILE A 104 0.55 -5.04 9.38
C ILE A 104 -0.72 -5.89 9.45
N TYR A 105 -1.69 -5.53 10.30
CA TYR A 105 -2.97 -6.24 10.37
C TYR A 105 -3.75 -6.16 9.06
N TYR A 106 -3.74 -5.01 8.38
CA TYR A 106 -4.36 -4.89 7.08
C TYR A 106 -3.68 -5.80 6.04
N LEU A 107 -2.35 -5.82 5.97
CA LEU A 107 -1.60 -6.69 5.06
C LEU A 107 -1.83 -8.19 5.35
N GLN A 108 -1.93 -8.58 6.63
CA GLN A 108 -2.33 -9.93 7.02
C GLN A 108 -3.75 -10.29 6.54
N SER A 109 -4.67 -9.33 6.54
CA SER A 109 -6.02 -9.57 5.99
C SER A 109 -5.97 -9.88 4.48
N LEU A 110 -5.04 -9.27 3.73
CA LEU A 110 -4.87 -9.52 2.30
C LEU A 110 -4.37 -10.94 2.03
N TYR A 111 -3.51 -11.49 2.90
CA TYR A 111 -3.13 -12.89 2.85
C TYR A 111 -4.36 -13.81 3.01
N TYR A 112 -5.17 -13.57 4.05
CA TYR A 112 -6.37 -14.37 4.28
C TYR A 112 -7.41 -14.24 3.15
N ARG A 113 -7.47 -13.07 2.50
CA ARG A 113 -8.27 -12.88 1.28
C ARG A 113 -7.85 -13.82 0.17
N VAL A 114 -6.54 -13.99 -0.06
CA VAL A 114 -6.01 -14.93 -1.08
C VAL A 114 -6.31 -16.39 -0.72
N LYS A 115 -6.32 -16.71 0.57
CA LYS A 115 -6.67 -18.05 1.07
C LYS A 115 -8.17 -18.31 1.19
N GLU A 116 -9.01 -17.34 0.83
CA GLU A 116 -10.47 -17.39 0.99
C GLU A 116 -10.92 -17.63 2.45
N ASP A 117 -10.07 -17.26 3.42
CA ASP A 117 -10.35 -17.38 4.85
C ASP A 117 -10.99 -16.09 5.37
N ILE A 118 -12.30 -15.99 5.16
CA ILE A 118 -13.09 -14.80 5.47
C ILE A 118 -13.05 -14.44 6.96
N GLU A 119 -13.04 -15.44 7.83
CA GLU A 119 -13.08 -15.22 9.28
C GLU A 119 -11.79 -14.56 9.78
N ASN A 120 -10.64 -15.11 9.42
CA ASN A 120 -9.36 -14.50 9.80
C ASN A 120 -9.11 -13.18 9.08
N GLN A 121 -9.59 -13.04 7.84
CA GLN A 121 -9.54 -11.76 7.14
C GLN A 121 -10.28 -10.67 7.95
N LYS A 122 -11.50 -10.94 8.41
CA LYS A 122 -12.28 -10.00 9.24
C LYS A 122 -11.59 -9.65 10.55
N ILE A 123 -11.10 -10.65 11.28
CA ILE A 123 -10.40 -10.43 12.56
C ILE A 123 -9.21 -9.48 12.35
N CYS A 124 -8.44 -9.65 11.27
CA CYS A 124 -7.34 -8.77 10.92
C CYS A 124 -7.81 -7.35 10.56
N LEU A 125 -8.88 -7.21 9.76
CA LEU A 125 -9.44 -5.90 9.41
C LEU A 125 -9.94 -5.13 10.64
N GLU A 126 -10.66 -5.80 11.53
CA GLU A 126 -11.17 -5.22 12.78
C GLU A 126 -10.03 -4.76 13.70
N LYS A 127 -8.95 -5.56 13.82
CA LYS A 127 -7.75 -5.17 14.57
C LYS A 127 -7.04 -3.96 13.95
N SER A 128 -6.97 -3.90 12.61
CA SER A 128 -6.42 -2.75 11.88
C SER A 128 -7.22 -1.47 12.21
N ILE A 129 -8.55 -1.53 12.05
CA ILE A 129 -9.47 -0.43 12.32
C ILE A 129 -9.43 0.02 13.79
N MET A 130 -9.37 -0.93 14.73
CA MET A 130 -9.31 -0.63 16.17
C MET A 130 -8.03 0.14 16.54
N LEU A 131 -6.91 -0.15 15.86
CA LEU A 131 -5.64 0.53 16.11
C LEU A 131 -5.52 1.87 15.36
N CYS A 132 -6.06 1.94 14.15
CA CYS A 132 -6.10 3.16 13.34
C CYS A 132 -7.40 3.19 12.55
N ASN A 133 -8.36 3.98 13.04
CA ASN A 133 -9.67 4.15 12.42
C ASN A 133 -9.67 5.18 11.28
N GLU A 134 -8.52 5.71 10.89
CA GLU A 134 -8.37 6.71 9.83
C GLU A 134 -7.99 6.11 8.47
N PHE A 135 -7.67 4.81 8.41
CA PHE A 135 -7.36 4.16 7.14
C PHE A 135 -8.63 3.88 6.34
N VAL A 136 -8.55 3.92 5.02
CA VAL A 136 -9.66 3.74 4.08
C VAL A 136 -9.86 2.27 3.73
N TYR A 137 -8.80 1.62 3.27
CA TYR A 137 -8.90 0.27 2.69
C TYR A 137 -9.29 -0.85 3.68
N PRO A 138 -8.97 -0.78 4.99
CA PRO A 138 -9.52 -1.74 5.94
C PRO A 138 -11.06 -1.68 6.03
N TYR A 139 -11.65 -0.48 6.00
CA TYR A 139 -13.11 -0.32 5.98
C TYR A 139 -13.70 -0.77 4.65
N GLU A 140 -13.08 -0.41 3.52
CA GLU A 140 -13.53 -0.86 2.20
C GLU A 140 -13.58 -2.40 2.13
N ALA A 141 -12.49 -3.08 2.51
CA ALA A 141 -12.41 -4.52 2.51
C ALA A 141 -13.47 -5.17 3.43
N LEU A 142 -13.67 -4.63 4.63
CA LEU A 142 -14.69 -5.13 5.55
C LEU A 142 -16.10 -4.89 5.01
N GLY A 143 -16.33 -3.76 4.33
CA GLY A 143 -17.58 -3.43 3.65
C GLY A 143 -17.96 -4.47 2.60
N TYR A 144 -17.00 -4.93 1.80
CA TYR A 144 -17.23 -6.00 0.83
C TYR A 144 -17.57 -7.34 1.47
N ILE A 145 -16.88 -7.72 2.56
CA ILE A 145 -17.19 -8.96 3.26
C ILE A 145 -18.62 -8.91 3.81
N LEU A 146 -18.99 -7.83 4.50
CA LEU A 146 -20.34 -7.65 5.06
C LEU A 146 -21.41 -7.63 3.96
N LEU A 147 -21.09 -7.10 2.78
CA LEU A 147 -21.99 -7.14 1.62
C LEU A 147 -22.24 -8.58 1.16
N SER A 148 -21.17 -9.39 1.05
CA SER A 148 -21.28 -10.80 0.67
C SER A 148 -22.08 -11.63 1.69
N GLU A 149 -22.07 -11.23 2.96
CA GLU A 149 -22.90 -11.79 4.03
C GLU A 149 -24.34 -11.25 4.06
N SER A 150 -24.76 -10.46 3.07
CA SER A 150 -26.07 -9.79 3.03
C SER A 150 -26.33 -8.83 4.20
N LYS A 151 -25.28 -8.39 4.92
CA LYS A 151 -25.36 -7.38 5.99
C LYS A 151 -25.29 -5.97 5.42
N ILE A 152 -26.29 -5.64 4.61
CA ILE A 152 -26.30 -4.42 3.77
C ILE A 152 -26.06 -3.15 4.59
N ASN A 153 -26.78 -2.98 5.71
CA ASN A 153 -26.68 -1.76 6.53
C ASN A 153 -25.29 -1.58 7.19
N GLU A 154 -24.66 -2.68 7.59
CA GLU A 154 -23.32 -2.64 8.19
C GLU A 154 -22.26 -2.37 7.12
N SER A 155 -22.39 -3.03 5.95
CA SER A 155 -21.58 -2.76 4.77
C SER A 155 -21.63 -1.27 4.38
N LYS A 156 -22.82 -0.64 4.39
CA LYS A 156 -22.94 0.81 4.10
C LYS A 156 -22.12 1.67 5.03
N LYS A 157 -22.18 1.38 6.33
CA LYS A 157 -21.42 2.13 7.33
C LYS A 157 -19.93 2.00 7.09
N MET A 158 -19.45 0.82 6.68
CA MET A 158 -18.04 0.63 6.37
C MET A 158 -17.62 1.46 5.15
N PHE A 159 -18.36 1.41 4.03
CA PHE A 159 -18.02 2.24 2.86
C PHE A 159 -18.12 3.74 3.13
N GLN A 160 -19.08 4.18 3.95
CA GLN A 160 -19.16 5.57 4.39
C GLN A 160 -17.96 5.99 5.22
N ASN A 161 -17.50 5.15 6.16
CA ASN A 161 -16.30 5.41 6.94
C ASN A 161 -15.06 5.45 6.04
N ALA A 162 -14.93 4.51 5.09
CA ALA A 162 -13.84 4.52 4.11
C ALA A 162 -13.80 5.84 3.33
N PHE A 163 -14.96 6.31 2.84
CA PHE A 163 -15.06 7.59 2.14
C PHE A 163 -14.69 8.80 3.00
N LEU A 164 -15.19 8.86 4.24
CA LEU A 164 -14.90 9.96 5.18
C LEU A 164 -13.43 9.98 5.63
N ASN A 165 -12.74 8.86 5.54
CA ASN A 165 -11.33 8.71 5.92
C ASN A 165 -10.35 9.16 4.84
N VAL A 166 -10.81 9.44 3.62
CA VAL A 166 -9.96 10.04 2.59
C VAL A 166 -9.59 11.46 3.03
N LYS A 167 -8.31 11.70 3.29
CA LYS A 167 -7.79 12.98 3.79
C LYS A 167 -7.42 13.93 2.66
N LYS A 168 -6.87 13.39 1.58
CA LYS A 168 -6.44 14.17 0.42
C LYS A 168 -6.69 13.40 -0.87
N VAL A 169 -7.12 14.14 -1.90
CA VAL A 169 -7.18 13.65 -3.28
C VAL A 169 -6.15 14.42 -4.10
N TYR A 170 -5.24 13.72 -4.78
CA TYR A 170 -4.20 14.37 -5.59
C TYR A 170 -4.82 15.28 -6.66
N GLN A 171 -4.37 16.53 -6.69
CA GLN A 171 -4.69 17.52 -7.70
C GLN A 171 -3.61 17.56 -8.78
N ALA A 172 -3.91 18.13 -9.95
CA ALA A 172 -2.97 18.21 -11.07
C ALA A 172 -1.65 18.93 -10.73
N ASP A 173 -1.69 19.90 -9.81
CA ASP A 173 -0.52 20.70 -9.40
C ASP A 173 0.20 20.12 -8.17
N ASP A 174 -0.29 19.03 -7.58
CA ASP A 174 0.38 18.38 -6.45
C ASP A 174 1.70 17.74 -6.89
N LEU A 175 2.75 17.92 -6.09
CA LEU A 175 3.97 17.13 -6.25
C LEU A 175 3.70 15.70 -5.79
N PHE A 176 3.59 14.79 -6.75
CA PHE A 176 3.57 13.35 -6.51
C PHE A 176 4.99 12.78 -6.63
N ASP A 177 5.66 12.56 -5.49
CA ASP A 177 6.94 11.85 -5.49
C ASP A 177 6.69 10.33 -5.58
N PHE A 178 6.71 9.81 -6.81
CA PHE A 178 6.54 8.37 -7.08
C PHE A 178 7.67 7.49 -6.51
N THR A 179 8.72 8.09 -5.93
CA THR A 179 9.83 7.39 -5.26
C THR A 179 9.71 7.45 -3.73
N ASP A 180 8.71 8.12 -3.18
CA ASP A 180 8.52 8.25 -1.74
C ASP A 180 7.67 7.10 -1.19
N LEU A 181 8.17 6.44 -0.14
CA LEU A 181 7.50 5.31 0.48
C LEU A 181 6.22 5.70 1.21
N ASP A 182 6.21 6.85 1.89
CA ASP A 182 5.02 7.32 2.59
C ASP A 182 3.93 7.66 1.57
N VAL A 183 4.28 8.28 0.44
CA VAL A 183 3.36 8.49 -0.70
C VAL A 183 2.78 7.17 -1.20
N TYR A 184 3.62 6.15 -1.38
CA TYR A 184 3.19 4.82 -1.81
C TYR A 184 2.25 4.16 -0.78
N VAL A 185 2.59 4.20 0.51
CA VAL A 185 1.79 3.62 1.59
C VAL A 185 0.45 4.36 1.75
N GLU A 186 0.44 5.68 1.62
CA GLU A 186 -0.77 6.49 1.68
C GLU A 186 -1.73 6.16 0.54
N GLU A 187 -1.24 6.02 -0.70
CA GLU A 187 -2.08 5.70 -1.87
C GLU A 187 -2.51 4.23 -1.91
N PHE A 188 -1.57 3.29 -1.74
CA PHE A 188 -1.81 1.90 -2.12
C PHE A 188 -2.05 0.95 -0.94
N ILE A 189 -1.75 1.37 0.29
CA ILE A 189 -1.90 0.53 1.49
C ILE A 189 -2.96 1.06 2.45
N THR A 190 -2.99 2.37 2.70
CA THR A 190 -3.93 2.96 3.66
C THR A 190 -5.10 3.66 3.01
N GLY A 191 -4.90 4.24 1.81
CA GLY A 191 -5.90 4.98 1.05
C GLY A 191 -6.21 6.37 1.63
N THR A 192 -5.35 6.92 2.50
CA THR A 192 -5.61 8.24 3.12
C THR A 192 -5.32 9.41 2.20
N THR A 193 -4.37 9.26 1.28
CA THR A 193 -4.08 10.20 0.20
C THR A 193 -4.16 9.42 -1.10
N ILE A 194 -5.14 9.72 -1.94
CA ILE A 194 -5.44 8.89 -3.12
C ILE A 194 -5.58 9.67 -4.42
N SER A 195 -5.41 8.98 -5.54
CA SER A 195 -5.72 9.49 -6.87
C SER A 195 -7.22 9.76 -7.04
N GLU A 196 -7.56 10.67 -7.96
CA GLU A 196 -8.95 11.00 -8.27
C GLU A 196 -9.75 9.76 -8.72
N LEU A 197 -9.10 8.84 -9.46
CA LEU A 197 -9.70 7.57 -9.88
C LEU A 197 -10.15 6.74 -8.66
N ASN A 198 -9.25 6.49 -7.71
CA ASN A 198 -9.53 5.71 -6.51
C ASN A 198 -10.56 6.42 -5.62
N TYR A 199 -10.50 7.75 -5.53
CA TYR A 199 -11.49 8.53 -4.79
C TYR A 199 -12.90 8.37 -5.35
N ASN A 200 -13.05 8.47 -6.67
CA ASN A 200 -14.35 8.31 -7.33
C ASN A 200 -14.91 6.90 -7.10
N PHE A 201 -14.07 5.87 -7.14
CA PHE A 201 -14.48 4.49 -6.82
C PHE A 201 -15.01 4.36 -5.38
N ILE A 202 -14.27 4.86 -4.37
CA ILE A 202 -14.72 4.83 -2.97
C ILE A 202 -16.01 5.65 -2.77
N ARG A 203 -16.14 6.80 -3.46
CA ARG A 203 -17.35 7.62 -3.43
C ARG A 203 -18.57 6.87 -3.94
N GLU A 204 -18.43 6.16 -5.07
CA GLU A 204 -19.49 5.35 -5.65
C GLU A 204 -19.95 4.24 -4.70
N LEU A 205 -19.03 3.54 -4.04
CA LEU A 205 -19.38 2.54 -3.02
C LEU A 205 -20.18 3.13 -1.85
N ALA A 206 -19.85 4.34 -1.42
CA ALA A 206 -20.52 5.00 -0.31
C ALA A 206 -21.90 5.54 -0.70
N GLN A 207 -22.07 6.04 -1.93
CA GLN A 207 -23.23 6.84 -2.35
C GLN A 207 -24.18 6.10 -3.31
N ASP A 208 -23.65 5.29 -4.24
CA ASP A 208 -24.40 4.70 -5.35
C ASP A 208 -24.50 3.18 -5.23
N TRP A 209 -25.50 2.72 -4.48
CA TRP A 209 -25.78 1.30 -4.22
C TRP A 209 -26.29 0.51 -5.44
N LYS A 210 -26.37 1.12 -6.63
CA LYS A 210 -26.92 0.48 -7.84
C LYS A 210 -25.92 -0.39 -8.60
N VAL A 211 -24.64 -0.44 -8.20
CA VAL A 211 -23.59 -1.07 -9.02
C VAL A 211 -23.07 -2.40 -8.47
N ALA A 212 -23.45 -2.82 -7.25
CA ALA A 212 -23.04 -4.13 -6.75
C ALA A 212 -23.96 -5.27 -7.24
N GLY A 213 -24.02 -5.43 -8.56
CA GLY A 213 -24.41 -6.68 -9.21
C GLY A 213 -23.14 -7.38 -9.68
N TYR A 214 -22.55 -8.19 -8.80
CA TYR A 214 -21.65 -9.28 -9.17
C TYR A 214 -22.40 -10.59 -8.97
#